data_AF-A0ABD5FG62-F1
#
_entry.id   AF-A0ABD5FG62-F1
#
_cell.length_a   1.000
_cell.length_b   1.000
_cell.length_c   1.000
_cell.angle_alpha   90.00
_cell.angle_beta   90.00
_cell.angle_gamma   90.00
#
_symmetry.space_group_name_H-M   'P 1'
#
loop_
_entity.id
_entity.type
_entity.pdbx_description
1 polymer ?
#
loop_
_entity_poly.entity_id
_entity_poly.type
_entity_poly.pdbx_seq_one_letter_code
_entity_poly.pdbx_strand_id
1 'polypeptide(L)'
;MARPTKSGLDYFPLDVDIFEDEKIEAIAGEFGVKGELAVIKLLCAVYKKGYFVVWNDLTRATLLKRLPGVSKELLDQIVNRLVTWGFFDENLFNSAKVLTSENIQANFFEATKRRKSPKPTAYLINADNNEQATVVNADINTQSKVKETKVKERKENNYVFDVFSFLQNNHFGNPYSEPMATDISEWIKSLREKGMSDSQIDDWLIMGAKVASGNNRRFWNYVDGVLRNWDNVAAYTKEDIENQKKSKSGGKKLENTGSSEYNNLGW
;
A
#
# COMPACT_ATOMS: atom_id res chain seq x y z
N MET A 1 -3.94 -34.38 -5.54
CA MET A 1 -4.13 -33.04 -4.93
C MET A 1 -3.38 -32.02 -5.77
N ALA A 2 -3.98 -30.86 -6.07
CA ALA A 2 -3.27 -29.79 -6.77
C ALA A 2 -2.14 -29.25 -5.88
N ARG A 3 -0.96 -28.99 -6.47
CA ARG A 3 0.18 -28.42 -5.74
C ARG A 3 -0.17 -26.98 -5.32
N PRO A 4 -0.06 -26.61 -4.04
CA PRO A 4 -0.26 -25.23 -3.62
C PRO A 4 0.67 -24.30 -4.41
N THR A 5 0.14 -23.17 -4.87
CA THR A 5 0.92 -22.13 -5.54
C THR A 5 1.90 -21.54 -4.52
N LYS A 6 3.20 -21.63 -4.82
CA LYS A 6 4.24 -21.02 -3.97
C LYS A 6 4.19 -19.50 -4.11
N SER A 7 4.13 -18.77 -3.00
CA SER A 7 4.17 -17.32 -2.98
C SER A 7 5.56 -16.77 -3.33
N GLY A 8 6.63 -17.34 -2.77
CA GLY A 8 8.01 -16.91 -3.02
C GLY A 8 8.77 -17.71 -4.07
N LEU A 9 10.09 -17.57 -4.02
CA LEU A 9 11.07 -18.31 -4.81
C LEU A 9 11.84 -19.31 -3.94
N ASP A 10 12.23 -20.44 -4.52
CA ASP A 10 13.15 -21.39 -3.88
C ASP A 10 14.62 -20.98 -4.03
N TYR A 11 14.91 -20.16 -5.05
CA TYR A 11 16.20 -19.55 -5.37
C TYR A 11 15.96 -18.21 -6.07
N PHE A 12 16.91 -17.28 -6.00
CA PHE A 12 16.83 -15.98 -6.68
C PHE A 12 18.18 -15.68 -7.37
N PRO A 13 18.18 -14.91 -8.47
CA PRO A 13 19.42 -14.47 -9.10
C PRO A 13 20.15 -13.51 -8.15
N LEU A 14 21.44 -13.74 -7.97
CA LEU A 14 22.34 -12.89 -7.19
C LEU A 14 23.56 -12.63 -8.05
N ASP A 15 23.90 -11.36 -8.22
CA ASP A 15 25.04 -10.97 -9.02
C ASP A 15 26.34 -11.41 -8.33
N VAL A 16 27.33 -11.78 -9.12
CA VAL A 16 28.60 -12.32 -8.62
C VAL A 16 29.46 -11.24 -7.96
N ASP A 17 29.21 -9.98 -8.33
CA ASP A 17 29.84 -8.76 -7.86
C ASP A 17 29.01 -8.03 -6.78
N ILE A 18 28.08 -8.75 -6.12
CA ILE A 18 27.21 -8.17 -5.09
C ILE A 18 27.99 -7.56 -3.92
N PHE A 19 29.17 -8.07 -3.61
CA PHE A 19 29.97 -7.57 -2.49
C PHE A 19 30.76 -6.30 -2.86
N GLU A 20 30.89 -6.02 -4.15
CA GLU A 20 31.50 -4.84 -4.74
C GLU A 20 30.47 -3.73 -5.03
N ASP A 21 29.17 -3.94 -4.75
CA ASP A 21 28.17 -2.87 -4.78
C ASP A 21 28.49 -1.83 -3.71
N GLU A 22 28.59 -0.55 -4.10
CA GLU A 22 28.99 0.55 -3.22
C GLU A 22 28.17 0.63 -1.91
N LYS A 23 26.88 0.28 -1.96
CA LYS A 23 26.00 0.30 -0.78
C LYS A 23 26.30 -0.88 0.14
N ILE A 24 26.65 -2.04 -0.43
CA ILE A 24 27.01 -3.23 0.33
C ILE A 24 28.42 -3.11 0.90
N GLU A 25 29.38 -2.55 0.16
CA GLU A 25 30.70 -2.20 0.68
C GLU A 25 30.61 -1.21 1.85
N ALA A 26 29.72 -0.21 1.76
CA ALA A 26 29.48 0.71 2.86
C ALA A 26 28.89 -0.01 4.10
N ILE A 27 28.01 -1.00 3.90
CA ILE A 27 27.46 -1.82 5.00
C ILE A 27 28.57 -2.69 5.60
N ALA A 28 29.42 -3.28 4.77
CA ALA A 28 30.58 -4.06 5.21
C ALA A 28 31.57 -3.18 6.00
N GLY A 29 31.79 -1.95 5.59
CA GLY A 29 32.64 -0.99 6.30
C GLY A 29 32.13 -0.66 7.71
N GLU A 30 30.82 -0.48 7.89
CA GLU A 30 30.23 -0.11 9.19
C GLU A 30 29.97 -1.32 10.11
N PHE A 31 29.56 -2.46 9.55
CA PHE A 31 29.09 -3.62 10.31
C PHE A 31 29.91 -4.91 10.09
N GLY A 32 30.94 -4.86 9.24
CA GLY A 32 31.77 -6.00 8.88
C GLY A 32 30.97 -7.13 8.20
N VAL A 33 31.48 -8.34 8.34
CA VAL A 33 30.87 -9.58 7.82
C VAL A 33 29.43 -9.78 8.32
N LYS A 34 29.06 -9.21 9.48
CA LYS A 34 27.68 -9.27 9.98
C LYS A 34 26.72 -8.46 9.12
N GLY A 35 27.18 -7.32 8.59
CA GLY A 35 26.43 -6.49 7.65
C GLY A 35 26.14 -7.23 6.35
N GLU A 36 27.20 -7.73 5.69
CA GLU A 36 27.09 -8.51 4.44
C GLU A 36 26.17 -9.72 4.61
N LEU A 37 26.37 -10.50 5.67
CA LEU A 37 25.52 -11.66 5.96
C LEU A 37 24.06 -11.25 6.17
N ALA A 38 23.80 -10.13 6.85
CA ALA A 38 22.45 -9.61 7.05
C ALA A 38 21.79 -9.22 5.72
N VAL A 39 22.51 -8.57 4.80
CA VAL A 39 22.01 -8.26 3.44
C VAL A 39 21.54 -9.53 2.72
N ILE A 40 22.39 -10.56 2.67
CA ILE A 40 22.04 -11.83 2.02
C ILE A 40 20.83 -12.48 2.69
N LYS A 41 20.77 -12.52 4.03
CA LYS A 41 19.62 -13.08 4.75
C LYS A 41 18.33 -12.28 4.55
N LEU A 42 18.41 -10.96 4.40
CA LEU A 42 17.28 -10.08 4.10
C LEU A 42 16.74 -10.37 2.70
N LEU A 43 17.62 -10.44 1.69
CA LEU A 43 17.23 -10.84 0.32
C LEU A 43 16.55 -12.22 0.33
N CYS A 44 17.12 -13.21 1.04
CA CYS A 44 16.46 -14.51 1.21
C CYS A 44 15.07 -14.38 1.84
N ALA A 45 14.90 -13.52 2.84
CA ALA A 45 13.62 -13.33 3.53
C ALA A 45 12.56 -12.69 2.63
N VAL A 46 12.96 -11.72 1.81
CA VAL A 46 12.12 -11.06 0.81
C VAL A 46 11.70 -12.08 -0.26
N TYR A 47 12.66 -12.71 -0.95
CA TYR A 47 12.36 -13.63 -2.05
C TYR A 47 11.60 -14.88 -1.62
N LYS A 48 11.79 -15.35 -0.38
CA LYS A 48 11.01 -16.46 0.17
C LYS A 48 9.53 -16.12 0.34
N LYS A 49 9.18 -14.84 0.48
CA LYS A 49 7.80 -14.36 0.65
C LYS A 49 7.20 -13.76 -0.63
N GLY A 50 8.03 -13.39 -1.59
CA GLY A 50 7.61 -12.79 -2.84
C GLY A 50 8.65 -11.81 -3.32
N TYR A 51 8.25 -10.56 -3.49
CA TYR A 51 9.10 -9.43 -3.87
C TYR A 51 9.21 -8.36 -2.77
N PHE A 52 8.59 -8.59 -1.61
CA PHE A 52 8.70 -7.71 -0.46
C PHE A 52 8.55 -8.50 0.84
N VAL A 53 8.93 -7.89 1.95
CA VAL A 53 8.56 -8.35 3.29
C VAL A 53 8.17 -7.20 4.19
N VAL A 54 7.09 -7.35 4.96
CA VAL A 54 6.73 -6.43 6.04
C VAL A 54 7.71 -6.62 7.20
N TRP A 55 8.40 -5.56 7.58
CA TRP A 55 9.33 -5.43 8.69
C TRP A 55 8.60 -5.26 10.02
N ASN A 56 8.17 -6.38 10.60
CA ASN A 56 7.54 -6.46 11.90
C ASN A 56 8.39 -7.27 12.91
N ASP A 57 7.96 -7.35 14.16
CA ASP A 57 8.73 -8.05 15.20
C ASP A 57 8.91 -9.54 14.92
N LEU A 58 7.94 -10.19 14.26
CA LEU A 58 8.06 -11.60 13.89
C LEU A 58 9.12 -11.80 12.81
N THR A 59 9.21 -10.91 11.82
CA THR A 59 10.26 -11.00 10.79
C THR A 59 11.62 -10.72 11.36
N ARG A 60 11.75 -9.72 12.24
CA ARG A 60 12.99 -9.44 12.99
C ARG A 60 13.45 -10.67 13.76
N ALA A 61 12.57 -11.25 14.59
CA ALA A 61 12.90 -12.42 15.41
C ALA A 61 13.30 -13.64 14.55
N THR A 62 12.60 -13.87 13.43
CA THR A 62 12.92 -14.96 12.50
C THR A 62 14.29 -14.77 11.84
N LEU A 63 14.66 -13.54 11.53
CA LEU A 63 15.93 -13.21 10.92
C LEU A 63 17.09 -13.29 11.92
N LEU A 64 16.90 -12.77 13.15
CA LEU A 64 17.87 -12.85 14.24
C LEU A 64 18.26 -14.28 14.57
N LYS A 65 17.29 -15.22 14.57
CA LYS A 65 17.58 -16.66 14.74
C LYS A 65 18.59 -17.20 13.70
N ARG A 66 18.68 -16.58 12.52
CA ARG A 66 19.57 -16.97 11.41
C ARG A 66 20.84 -16.12 11.33
N LEU A 67 20.99 -15.13 12.20
CA LEU A 67 22.10 -14.19 12.27
C LEU A 67 22.77 -14.29 13.66
N PRO A 68 23.60 -15.32 13.89
CA PRO A 68 24.26 -15.49 15.18
C PRO A 68 25.15 -14.28 15.50
N GLY A 69 25.06 -13.78 16.75
CA GLY A 69 25.88 -12.66 17.21
C GLY A 69 25.43 -11.27 16.71
N VAL A 70 24.24 -11.17 16.11
CA VAL A 70 23.57 -9.90 15.76
C VAL A 70 22.48 -9.61 16.79
N SER A 71 22.49 -8.43 17.41
CA SER A 71 21.40 -7.98 18.30
C SER A 71 20.25 -7.38 17.49
N LYS A 72 19.09 -7.20 18.14
CA LYS A 72 17.93 -6.55 17.51
C LYS A 72 18.28 -5.13 17.06
N GLU A 73 18.98 -4.39 17.91
CA GLU A 73 19.39 -3.01 17.67
C GLU A 73 20.36 -2.93 16.49
N LEU A 74 21.36 -3.83 16.45
CA LEU A 74 22.32 -3.89 15.34
C LEU A 74 21.62 -4.24 14.02
N LEU A 75 20.65 -5.16 14.05
CA LEU A 75 19.86 -5.49 12.86
C LEU A 75 19.01 -4.31 12.38
N ASP A 76 18.33 -3.61 13.29
CA ASP A 76 17.55 -2.43 12.93
C ASP A 76 18.46 -1.29 12.41
N GLN A 77 19.68 -1.14 12.94
CA GLN A 77 20.69 -0.20 12.40
C GLN A 77 21.10 -0.55 10.97
N ILE A 78 21.41 -1.83 10.69
CA ILE A 78 21.74 -2.29 9.33
C ILE A 78 20.58 -2.01 8.37
N VAL A 79 19.34 -2.35 8.75
CA VAL A 79 18.17 -2.10 7.89
C VAL A 79 17.98 -0.61 7.64
N ASN A 80 18.12 0.23 8.66
CA ASN A 80 18.00 1.68 8.49
C ASN A 80 19.07 2.22 7.53
N ARG A 81 20.33 1.74 7.60
CA ARG A 81 21.39 2.12 6.65
C ARG A 81 21.09 1.67 5.22
N LEU A 82 20.62 0.44 5.05
CA LEU A 82 20.19 -0.07 3.74
C LEU A 82 19.05 0.77 3.14
N VAL A 83 18.15 1.29 3.97
CA VAL A 83 17.11 2.22 3.54
C VAL A 83 17.71 3.58 3.18
N THR A 84 18.55 4.16 4.04
CA THR A 84 19.20 5.46 3.81
C THR A 84 20.04 5.49 2.54
N TRP A 85 20.69 4.39 2.18
CA TRP A 85 21.49 4.28 0.95
C TRP A 85 20.69 3.84 -0.28
N GLY A 86 19.36 3.73 -0.16
CA GLY A 86 18.48 3.36 -1.26
C GLY A 86 18.72 1.95 -1.78
N PHE A 87 19.16 1.02 -0.91
CA PHE A 87 19.11 -0.41 -1.21
C PHE A 87 17.67 -0.92 -1.08
N PHE A 88 16.95 -0.45 -0.07
CA PHE A 88 15.50 -0.58 0.05
C PHE A 88 14.80 0.75 -0.20
N ASP A 89 13.57 0.68 -0.70
CA ASP A 89 12.74 1.85 -0.92
C ASP A 89 12.37 2.53 0.41
N GLU A 90 12.81 3.77 0.54
CA GLU A 90 12.62 4.56 1.76
C GLU A 90 11.14 4.89 2.01
N ASN A 91 10.39 5.19 0.96
CA ASN A 91 8.98 5.57 1.09
C ASN A 91 8.14 4.40 1.62
N LEU A 92 8.33 3.19 1.08
CA LEU A 92 7.65 1.98 1.51
C LEU A 92 8.12 1.50 2.89
N PHE A 93 9.39 1.70 3.23
CA PHE A 93 9.87 1.42 4.58
C PHE A 93 9.31 2.39 5.63
N ASN A 94 9.16 3.65 5.29
CA ASN A 94 8.64 4.67 6.20
C ASN A 94 7.12 4.55 6.37
N SER A 95 6.37 4.38 5.28
CA SER A 95 4.90 4.29 5.28
C SER A 95 4.36 2.96 5.79
N ALA A 96 4.86 1.84 5.26
CA ALA A 96 4.29 0.52 5.48
C ALA A 96 5.23 -0.44 6.24
N LYS A 97 6.43 0.02 6.61
CA LYS A 97 7.50 -0.84 7.14
C LYS A 97 7.74 -2.00 6.18
N VAL A 98 7.86 -1.74 4.89
CA VAL A 98 8.10 -2.77 3.87
C VAL A 98 9.53 -2.68 3.37
N LEU A 99 10.20 -3.84 3.28
CA LEU A 99 11.50 -3.99 2.63
C LEU A 99 11.29 -4.53 1.22
N THR A 100 11.59 -3.70 0.23
CA THR A 100 11.56 -4.00 -1.20
C THR A 100 12.41 -2.96 -1.94
N SER A 101 12.74 -3.24 -3.20
CA SER A 101 13.35 -2.27 -4.12
C SER A 101 12.88 -2.54 -5.54
N GLU A 102 13.13 -1.61 -6.46
CA GLU A 102 12.79 -1.80 -7.87
C GLU A 102 13.48 -3.04 -8.46
N ASN A 103 14.77 -3.23 -8.15
CA ASN A 103 15.54 -4.38 -8.62
C ASN A 103 14.99 -5.71 -8.06
N ILE A 104 14.61 -5.74 -6.77
CA ILE A 104 13.97 -6.91 -6.17
C ILE A 104 12.67 -7.26 -6.89
N GLN A 105 11.85 -6.25 -7.16
CA GLN A 105 10.56 -6.42 -7.84
C GLN A 105 10.76 -6.93 -9.27
N ALA A 106 11.62 -6.27 -10.05
CA ALA A 106 11.93 -6.67 -11.41
C ALA A 106 12.40 -8.13 -11.49
N ASN A 107 13.37 -8.51 -10.64
CA ASN A 107 13.92 -9.86 -10.60
C ASN A 107 12.86 -10.90 -10.20
N PHE A 108 12.00 -10.58 -9.23
CA PHE A 108 10.92 -11.48 -8.84
C PHE A 108 9.88 -11.66 -9.97
N PHE A 109 9.47 -10.58 -10.62
CA PHE A 109 8.48 -10.66 -11.70
C PHE A 109 9.02 -11.38 -12.92
N GLU A 110 10.29 -11.20 -13.27
CA GLU A 110 10.91 -11.97 -14.35
C GLU A 110 10.98 -13.47 -13.98
N ALA A 111 11.41 -13.81 -12.76
CA ALA A 111 11.46 -15.20 -12.28
C ALA A 111 10.07 -15.86 -12.19
N THR A 112 9.00 -15.08 -12.01
CA THR A 112 7.63 -15.57 -11.88
C THR A 112 6.76 -15.39 -13.12
N LYS A 113 7.30 -14.82 -14.20
CA LYS A 113 6.58 -14.48 -15.44
C LYS A 113 5.77 -15.61 -16.06
N ARG A 114 6.22 -16.87 -15.91
CA ARG A 114 5.53 -18.07 -16.43
C ARG A 114 4.49 -18.66 -15.47
N ARG A 115 4.35 -18.14 -14.25
CA ARG A 115 3.36 -18.64 -13.26
C ARG A 115 1.96 -18.17 -13.66
N LYS A 116 0.98 -19.07 -13.64
CA LYS A 116 -0.43 -18.78 -13.95
C LYS A 116 -1.21 -18.10 -12.81
N SER A 117 -0.54 -17.72 -11.73
CA SER A 117 -1.16 -17.04 -10.59
C SER A 117 -1.40 -15.56 -10.89
N PRO A 118 -2.42 -14.92 -10.30
CA PRO A 118 -2.62 -13.48 -10.43
C PRO A 118 -1.36 -12.72 -10.03
N LYS A 119 -1.01 -11.68 -10.81
CA LYS A 119 0.13 -10.82 -10.51
C LYS A 119 -0.17 -10.04 -9.22
N PRO A 120 0.66 -10.17 -8.17
CA PRO A 120 0.46 -9.44 -6.94
C PRO A 120 0.75 -7.94 -7.15
N THR A 121 -0.13 -7.08 -6.60
CA THR A 121 -0.11 -5.61 -6.80
C THR A 121 0.35 -4.82 -5.58
N ALA A 122 0.45 -5.45 -4.40
CA ALA A 122 0.78 -4.76 -3.16
C ALA A 122 2.21 -4.22 -3.17
N TYR A 123 2.41 -2.98 -2.72
CA TYR A 123 3.74 -2.36 -2.54
C TYR A 123 4.63 -2.33 -3.79
N LEU A 124 4.03 -2.26 -4.98
CA LEU A 124 4.75 -2.00 -6.23
C LEU A 124 5.28 -0.56 -6.25
N ILE A 125 6.55 -0.37 -6.57
CA ILE A 125 7.17 0.96 -6.62
C ILE A 125 6.71 1.72 -7.88
N ASN A 126 6.50 1.00 -8.99
CA ASN A 126 6.14 1.56 -10.31
C ASN A 126 4.92 0.85 -10.92
N ALA A 127 3.77 0.88 -10.23
CA ALA A 127 2.55 0.17 -10.64
C ALA A 127 2.03 0.58 -12.04
N ASP A 128 2.37 1.76 -12.53
CA ASP A 128 1.84 2.36 -13.77
C ASP A 128 2.60 1.95 -15.06
N ASN A 129 3.71 1.19 -14.96
CA ASN A 129 4.54 0.82 -16.12
C ASN A 129 4.28 -0.57 -16.71
N ASN A 130 3.17 -1.26 -16.37
CA ASN A 130 2.93 -2.59 -16.93
C ASN A 130 2.13 -2.49 -18.24
N GLU A 131 2.85 -2.40 -19.36
CA GLU A 131 2.31 -2.80 -20.65
C GLU A 131 1.64 -4.18 -20.50
N GLN A 132 0.35 -4.25 -20.83
CA GLN A 132 -0.38 -5.50 -20.90
C GLN A 132 0.27 -6.37 -21.97
N ALA A 133 1.21 -7.23 -21.56
CA ALA A 133 1.69 -8.31 -22.39
C ALA A 133 0.51 -9.27 -22.61
N THR A 134 -0.07 -9.15 -23.80
CA THR A 134 -1.09 -10.05 -24.34
C THR A 134 -0.61 -11.49 -24.24
N VAL A 135 -1.54 -12.35 -23.84
CA VAL A 135 -1.37 -13.80 -23.78
C VAL A 135 -1.04 -14.30 -25.18
N VAL A 136 0.21 -14.66 -25.43
CA VAL A 136 0.58 -15.49 -26.59
C VAL A 136 1.28 -16.73 -26.07
N ASN A 137 0.64 -17.87 -26.34
CA ASN A 137 1.15 -19.20 -26.06
C ASN A 137 2.57 -19.34 -26.63
N ALA A 138 3.50 -19.78 -25.80
CA ALA A 138 4.85 -20.11 -26.22
C ALA A 138 4.82 -21.44 -26.98
N ASP A 139 4.84 -21.36 -28.31
CA ASP A 139 5.47 -22.37 -29.15
C ASP A 139 6.67 -21.73 -29.87
N ILE A 140 7.84 -22.15 -29.41
CA ILE A 140 9.12 -22.37 -30.11
C ILE A 140 9.50 -21.42 -31.28
N ASN A 141 10.67 -20.78 -31.07
CA ASN A 141 11.72 -20.42 -32.04
C ASN A 141 11.98 -18.94 -32.43
N THR A 142 13.28 -18.62 -32.36
CA THR A 142 14.09 -17.47 -32.81
C THR A 142 13.54 -16.51 -33.88
N GLN A 143 13.68 -15.18 -33.69
CA GLN A 143 14.73 -14.29 -34.28
C GLN A 143 14.45 -12.78 -34.04
N SER A 144 15.53 -12.01 -34.02
CA SER A 144 15.73 -10.57 -33.77
C SER A 144 14.96 -9.55 -34.63
N LYS A 145 14.61 -8.37 -34.05
CA LYS A 145 15.11 -7.01 -34.42
C LYS A 145 14.29 -5.85 -33.81
N VAL A 146 15.01 -5.00 -33.06
CA VAL A 146 14.99 -3.52 -32.98
C VAL A 146 13.73 -2.76 -33.42
N LYS A 147 13.21 -1.90 -32.53
CA LYS A 147 13.00 -0.46 -32.79
C LYS A 147 12.76 0.30 -31.48
N GLU A 148 13.71 1.17 -31.14
CA GLU A 148 13.51 2.29 -30.21
C GLU A 148 12.49 3.27 -30.78
N THR A 149 11.59 3.79 -29.94
CA THR A 149 11.05 5.14 -30.13
C THR A 149 10.90 5.83 -28.79
N LYS A 150 11.67 6.91 -28.62
CA LYS A 150 11.56 7.94 -27.59
C LYS A 150 10.14 8.51 -27.54
N VAL A 151 9.53 8.57 -26.36
CA VAL A 151 8.38 9.44 -26.09
C VAL A 151 8.67 10.25 -24.82
N LYS A 152 8.45 11.55 -24.94
CA LYS A 152 8.77 12.61 -23.97
C LYS A 152 8.01 12.42 -22.65
N GLU A 153 8.75 12.35 -21.55
CA GLU A 153 8.25 12.47 -20.19
C GLU A 153 7.59 13.85 -19.98
N ARG A 154 6.30 13.86 -19.65
CA ARG A 154 5.67 14.95 -18.90
C ARG A 154 5.69 14.51 -17.44
N LYS A 155 6.36 15.29 -16.60
CA LYS A 155 6.42 15.08 -15.14
C LYS A 155 5.03 15.26 -14.56
N GLU A 156 4.35 14.17 -14.24
CA GLU A 156 3.20 14.18 -13.34
C GLU A 156 3.74 14.24 -11.89
N ASN A 157 3.20 15.16 -11.09
CA ASN A 157 3.60 15.32 -9.70
C ASN A 157 3.09 14.12 -8.89
N ASN A 158 3.98 13.33 -8.31
CA ASN A 158 3.64 12.24 -7.37
C ASN A 158 3.15 12.83 -6.04
N TYR A 159 1.88 13.22 -5.97
CA TYR A 159 1.26 13.65 -4.71
C TYR A 159 1.04 12.44 -3.80
N VAL A 160 1.53 12.52 -2.57
CA VAL A 160 1.35 11.48 -1.54
C VAL A 160 0.14 11.84 -0.68
N PHE A 161 -0.86 10.97 -0.63
CA PHE A 161 -2.11 11.19 0.11
C PHE A 161 -1.96 10.81 1.60
N ASP A 162 -2.15 11.79 2.49
CA ASP A 162 -2.10 11.62 3.94
C ASP A 162 -3.33 10.92 4.51
N VAL A 163 -4.44 10.81 3.76
CA VAL A 163 -5.66 10.10 4.20
C VAL A 163 -5.38 8.66 4.63
N PHE A 164 -4.47 7.95 3.95
CA PHE A 164 -4.12 6.58 4.28
C PHE A 164 -3.45 6.52 5.67
N SER A 165 -2.47 7.38 5.90
CA SER A 165 -1.82 7.52 7.22
C SER A 165 -2.83 7.93 8.29
N PHE A 166 -3.74 8.85 7.99
CA PHE A 166 -4.78 9.31 8.91
C PHE A 166 -5.69 8.16 9.35
N LEU A 167 -6.21 7.38 8.40
CA LEU A 167 -7.12 6.26 8.67
C LEU A 167 -6.45 5.17 9.53
N GLN A 168 -5.21 4.80 9.20
CA GLN A 168 -4.45 3.81 9.95
C GLN A 168 -4.16 4.28 11.39
N ASN A 169 -3.69 5.51 11.55
CA ASN A 169 -3.34 6.08 12.86
C ASN A 169 -4.56 6.35 13.76
N ASN A 170 -5.75 6.50 13.17
CA ASN A 170 -7.00 6.73 13.90
C ASN A 170 -7.88 5.48 14.02
N HIS A 171 -7.30 4.28 13.84
CA HIS A 171 -7.96 2.99 14.04
C HIS A 171 -9.20 2.74 13.16
N PHE A 172 -9.20 3.20 11.91
CA PHE A 172 -10.27 2.93 10.95
C PHE A 172 -10.18 1.55 10.28
N GLY A 173 -9.13 0.80 10.58
CA GLY A 173 -8.75 -0.44 9.89
C GLY A 173 -7.51 -0.24 9.03
N ASN A 174 -7.20 -1.23 8.21
CA ASN A 174 -6.12 -1.15 7.24
C ASN A 174 -6.64 -0.50 5.95
N PRO A 175 -6.28 0.77 5.64
CA PRO A 175 -6.77 1.46 4.44
C PRO A 175 -6.25 0.85 3.14
N TYR A 176 -5.25 -0.05 3.21
CA TYR A 176 -4.71 -0.79 2.08
C TYR A 176 -5.37 -2.17 1.88
N SER A 177 -6.37 -2.52 2.70
CA SER A 177 -7.12 -3.77 2.54
C SER A 177 -8.33 -3.59 1.62
N GLU A 178 -8.67 -4.61 0.85
CA GLU A 178 -9.92 -4.63 0.09
C GLU A 178 -11.13 -4.85 1.03
N PRO A 179 -12.28 -4.20 0.78
CA PRO A 179 -12.60 -3.33 -0.38
C PRO A 179 -12.23 -1.84 -0.19
N MET A 180 -11.75 -1.47 1.01
CA MET A 180 -11.50 -0.08 1.41
C MET A 180 -10.47 0.63 0.51
N ALA A 181 -9.41 -0.05 0.11
CA ALA A 181 -8.40 0.49 -0.80
C ALA A 181 -9.01 0.87 -2.17
N THR A 182 -9.84 -0.02 -2.72
CA THR A 182 -10.56 0.22 -3.98
C THR A 182 -11.50 1.43 -3.85
N ASP A 183 -12.32 1.48 -2.81
CA ASP A 183 -13.26 2.60 -2.60
C ASP A 183 -12.54 3.95 -2.50
N ILE A 184 -11.42 4.02 -1.76
CA ILE A 184 -10.61 5.25 -1.64
C ILE A 184 -10.08 5.66 -3.03
N SER A 185 -9.60 4.70 -3.82
CA SER A 185 -9.07 4.97 -5.16
C SER A 185 -10.15 5.46 -6.14
N GLU A 186 -11.37 4.92 -6.06
CA GLU A 186 -12.51 5.35 -6.86
C GLU A 186 -12.93 6.78 -6.51
N TRP A 187 -12.92 7.14 -5.22
CA TRP A 187 -13.15 8.51 -4.78
C TRP A 187 -12.11 9.48 -5.34
N ILE A 188 -10.81 9.15 -5.23
CA ILE A 188 -9.74 10.00 -5.76
C ILE A 188 -9.92 10.22 -7.26
N LYS A 189 -10.19 9.15 -8.01
CA LYS A 189 -10.42 9.23 -9.46
C LYS A 189 -11.63 10.11 -9.80
N SER A 190 -12.77 9.89 -9.15
CA SER A 190 -13.99 10.66 -9.41
C SER A 190 -13.81 12.16 -9.13
N LEU A 191 -13.11 12.52 -8.05
CA LEU A 191 -12.88 13.91 -7.68
C LEU A 191 -11.83 14.59 -8.59
N ARG A 192 -10.84 13.85 -9.07
CA ARG A 192 -9.91 14.33 -10.11
C ARG A 192 -10.63 14.65 -11.42
N GLU A 193 -11.56 13.80 -11.84
CA GLU A 193 -12.40 14.04 -13.03
C GLU A 193 -13.30 15.29 -12.87
N LYS A 194 -13.68 15.62 -11.62
CA LYS A 194 -14.39 16.87 -11.28
C LYS A 194 -13.47 18.11 -11.17
N GLY A 195 -12.17 17.95 -11.40
CA GLY A 195 -11.19 19.04 -11.45
C GLY A 195 -10.60 19.44 -10.10
N MET A 196 -10.77 18.63 -9.04
CA MET A 196 -10.11 18.88 -7.76
C MET A 196 -8.62 18.51 -7.82
N SER A 197 -7.78 19.34 -7.18
CA SER A 197 -6.37 18.99 -6.96
C SER A 197 -6.22 17.90 -5.89
N ASP A 198 -5.14 17.13 -5.96
CA ASP A 198 -4.90 16.02 -5.02
C ASP A 198 -4.90 16.46 -3.56
N SER A 199 -4.39 17.66 -3.25
CA SER A 199 -4.45 18.21 -1.89
C SER A 199 -5.87 18.52 -1.42
N GLN A 200 -6.75 18.96 -2.31
CA GLN A 200 -8.16 19.20 -1.96
C GLN A 200 -8.90 17.89 -1.74
N ILE A 201 -8.58 16.87 -2.55
CA ILE A 201 -9.14 15.51 -2.42
C ILE A 201 -8.71 14.91 -1.08
N ASP A 202 -7.42 15.00 -0.75
CA ASP A 202 -6.87 14.46 0.49
C ASP A 202 -7.48 15.13 1.72
N ASP A 203 -7.54 16.47 1.73
CA ASP A 203 -8.22 17.25 2.78
C ASP A 203 -9.69 16.81 2.92
N TRP A 204 -10.38 16.60 1.81
CA TRP A 204 -11.80 16.21 1.79
C TRP A 204 -12.03 14.83 2.39
N LEU A 205 -11.23 13.83 2.02
CA LEU A 205 -11.31 12.48 2.59
C LEU A 205 -10.98 12.48 4.08
N ILE A 206 -9.94 13.21 4.50
CA ILE A 206 -9.56 13.36 5.91
C ILE A 206 -10.70 14.01 6.70
N MET A 207 -11.40 15.00 6.15
CA MET A 207 -12.56 15.60 6.81
C MET A 207 -13.69 14.59 7.04
N GLY A 208 -13.97 13.71 6.06
CA GLY A 208 -14.96 12.64 6.21
C GLY A 208 -14.59 11.70 7.36
N ALA A 209 -13.32 11.29 7.42
CA ALA A 209 -12.79 10.46 8.50
C ALA A 209 -12.84 11.16 9.87
N LYS A 210 -12.58 12.48 9.95
CA LYS A 210 -12.74 13.27 11.19
C LYS A 210 -14.19 13.30 11.67
N VAL A 211 -15.16 13.42 10.76
CA VAL A 211 -16.61 13.35 11.10
C VAL A 211 -16.98 11.98 11.66
N ALA A 212 -16.46 10.91 11.07
CA ALA A 212 -16.66 9.55 11.55
C ALA A 212 -16.06 9.33 12.95
N SER A 213 -14.85 9.87 13.19
CA SER A 213 -14.21 9.83 14.51
C SER A 213 -14.99 10.60 15.58
N GLY A 214 -15.51 11.79 15.24
CA GLY A 214 -16.36 12.60 16.12
C GLY A 214 -17.68 11.93 16.49
N ASN A 215 -18.24 11.09 15.61
CA ASN A 215 -19.44 10.29 15.86
C ASN A 215 -19.15 8.92 16.50
N ASN A 216 -17.89 8.64 16.86
CA ASN A 216 -17.42 7.36 17.39
C ASN A 216 -17.80 6.16 16.48
N ARG A 217 -17.71 6.37 15.17
CA ARG A 217 -17.97 5.38 14.11
C ARG A 217 -16.73 5.23 13.24
N ARG A 218 -15.67 4.65 13.81
CA ARG A 218 -14.34 4.56 13.19
C ARG A 218 -14.20 3.34 12.26
N PHE A 219 -15.00 3.31 11.20
CA PHE A 219 -14.92 2.29 10.17
C PHE A 219 -15.26 2.88 8.80
N TRP A 220 -14.62 2.37 7.75
CA TRP A 220 -14.68 2.94 6.41
C TRP A 220 -16.10 3.08 5.87
N ASN A 221 -16.98 2.09 6.08
CA ASN A 221 -18.37 2.17 5.59
C ASN A 221 -19.13 3.41 6.10
N TYR A 222 -18.81 3.90 7.30
CA TYR A 222 -19.40 5.14 7.81
C TYR A 222 -18.79 6.36 7.12
N VAL A 223 -17.47 6.36 6.90
CA VAL A 223 -16.77 7.40 6.14
C VAL A 223 -17.36 7.49 4.73
N ASP A 224 -17.42 6.37 4.01
CA ASP A 224 -18.00 6.31 2.65
C ASP A 224 -19.44 6.86 2.62
N GLY A 225 -20.28 6.51 3.59
CA GLY A 225 -21.62 7.08 3.71
C GLY A 225 -21.65 8.61 3.89
N VAL A 226 -20.70 9.17 4.65
CA VAL A 226 -20.53 10.62 4.79
C VAL A 226 -20.09 11.25 3.47
N LEU A 227 -19.10 10.66 2.80
CA LEU A 227 -18.56 11.14 1.53
C LEU A 227 -19.61 11.11 0.42
N ARG A 228 -20.38 10.03 0.28
CA ARG A 228 -21.52 9.93 -0.66
C ARG A 228 -22.56 11.02 -0.42
N ASN A 229 -22.89 11.28 0.85
CA ASN A 229 -23.84 12.34 1.17
C ASN A 229 -23.30 13.72 0.79
N TRP A 230 -21.99 13.97 0.94
CA TRP A 230 -21.36 15.22 0.50
C TRP A 230 -21.31 15.34 -1.01
N ASP A 231 -21.00 14.27 -1.72
CA ASP A 231 -20.97 14.23 -3.19
C ASP A 231 -22.35 14.53 -3.80
N ASN A 232 -23.40 13.94 -3.24
CA ASN A 232 -24.80 14.14 -3.67
C ASN A 232 -25.27 15.61 -3.56
N VAL A 233 -24.70 16.38 -2.63
CA VAL A 233 -25.03 17.79 -2.43
C VAL A 233 -23.93 18.72 -2.97
N ALA A 234 -22.97 18.17 -3.72
CA ALA A 234 -21.81 18.87 -4.28
C ALA A 234 -21.00 19.67 -3.23
N ALA A 235 -20.87 19.14 -2.00
CA ALA A 235 -20.11 19.76 -0.93
C ALA A 235 -18.64 19.32 -0.97
N TYR A 236 -17.79 20.09 -1.65
CA TYR A 236 -16.38 19.77 -1.86
C TYR A 236 -15.42 20.67 -1.06
N THR A 237 -15.91 21.77 -0.50
CA THR A 237 -15.10 22.68 0.32
C THR A 237 -15.43 22.56 1.81
N LYS A 238 -14.51 23.05 2.67
CA LYS A 238 -14.74 23.19 4.11
C LYS A 238 -16.03 23.97 4.41
N GLU A 239 -16.27 25.03 3.65
CA GLU A 239 -17.44 25.91 3.80
C GLU A 239 -18.76 25.17 3.47
N ASP A 240 -18.78 24.38 2.40
CA ASP A 240 -19.95 23.59 2.03
C ASP A 240 -20.30 22.56 3.11
N ILE A 241 -19.29 21.89 3.66
CA ILE A 241 -19.43 20.87 4.71
C ILE A 241 -19.94 21.50 6.02
N GLU A 242 -19.49 22.70 6.38
CA GLU A 242 -19.96 23.42 7.56
C GLU A 242 -21.41 23.90 7.42
N ASN A 243 -21.80 24.33 6.23
CA ASN A 243 -23.18 24.72 5.94
C ASN A 243 -24.16 23.53 6.07
N GLN A 244 -23.72 22.30 5.77
CA GLN A 244 -24.49 21.07 6.00
C GLN A 244 -24.66 20.71 7.48
N LYS A 245 -23.73 21.09 8.36
CA LYS A 245 -23.90 20.89 9.82
C LYS A 245 -24.95 21.82 10.41
N LYS A 246 -25.06 23.05 9.89
CA LYS A 246 -26.06 24.05 10.33
C LYS A 246 -27.49 23.69 9.91
N SER A 247 -27.68 23.02 8.77
CA SER A 247 -29.01 22.58 8.32
C SER A 247 -29.57 21.39 9.12
N LYS A 248 -28.70 20.48 9.60
CA LYS A 248 -29.11 19.30 10.39
C LYS A 248 -29.49 19.60 11.85
N SER A 249 -29.03 20.70 12.45
CA SER A 249 -29.39 21.06 13.84
C SER A 249 -30.78 21.73 14.00
N GLY A 250 -31.49 21.99 12.89
CA GLY A 250 -32.82 22.63 12.88
C GLY A 250 -34.03 21.67 12.78
N GLY A 251 -33.81 20.34 12.76
CA GLY A 251 -34.88 19.35 12.57
C GLY A 251 -35.62 18.97 13.87
N LYS A 252 -36.84 19.50 14.02
CA LYS A 252 -37.86 19.25 15.08
C LYS A 252 -37.82 17.88 15.78
N LYS A 253 -37.89 17.92 17.12
CA LYS A 253 -38.51 16.87 17.97
C LYS A 253 -39.91 16.58 17.42
N LEU A 254 -40.15 15.36 16.97
CA LEU A 254 -41.50 14.84 16.82
C LEU A 254 -41.98 14.43 18.21
N GLU A 255 -42.94 15.18 18.74
CA GLU A 255 -43.71 14.80 19.92
C GLU A 255 -44.50 13.54 19.57
N ASN A 256 -44.27 12.48 20.35
CA ASN A 256 -44.99 11.22 20.24
C ASN A 256 -46.36 11.39 20.90
N THR A 257 -47.38 11.77 20.13
CA THR A 257 -48.80 11.64 20.53
C THR A 257 -49.32 10.26 20.11
N GLY A 258 -48.83 9.22 20.79
CA GLY A 258 -49.32 7.86 20.62
C GLY A 258 -50.70 7.69 21.26
N SER A 259 -51.75 7.85 20.46
CA SER A 259 -53.11 7.40 20.78
C SER A 259 -53.10 5.87 20.91
N SER A 260 -53.49 5.36 22.08
CA SER A 260 -53.62 3.93 22.39
C SER A 260 -55.09 3.53 22.28
N GLU A 261 -55.50 3.05 21.11
CA GLU A 261 -56.74 2.29 20.95
C GLU A 261 -56.49 1.11 20.01
N TYR A 262 -55.96 -0.01 20.52
CA TYR A 262 -56.22 -1.35 19.98
C TYR A 262 -55.85 -2.41 21.04
N ASN A 263 -56.77 -2.65 21.98
CA ASN A 263 -56.83 -3.90 22.74
C ASN A 263 -58.17 -4.59 22.41
N ASN A 264 -58.20 -5.28 21.28
CA ASN A 264 -59.14 -6.36 21.06
C ASN A 264 -58.49 -7.35 20.10
N LEU A 265 -58.09 -8.50 20.63
CA LEU A 265 -58.10 -9.82 19.99
C LEU A 265 -57.53 -10.80 21.02
N GLY A 266 -58.45 -11.46 21.72
CA GLY A 266 -58.11 -12.57 22.59
C GLY A 266 -57.74 -13.81 21.78
N TRP A 267 -56.69 -14.49 22.22
CA TRP A 267 -56.49 -15.94 22.28
C TRP A 267 -55.47 -16.20 23.39
#